data_AF-A0A2A5M769-F1
#
_entry.id   AF-A0A2A5M769-F1
#
_cell.length_a   1.000
_cell.length_b   1.000
_cell.length_c   1.000
_cell.angle_alpha   90.00
_cell.angle_beta   90.00
_cell.angle_gamma   90.00
#
_symmetry.space_group_name_H-M   'P 1'
#
loop_
_entity.id
_entity.type
_entity.pdbx_description
1 polymer ?
#
loop_
_entity_poly.entity_id
_entity_poly.type
_entity_poly.pdbx_seq_one_letter_code
_entity_poly.pdbx_strand_id
1 'polypeptide(L)' 'MENINSYIKGHFKDSILTKEQILKDENLFELIKNASLEIIKAYKNGNKTLIAGNGGSAADAQHIAGEFVSRFYFD' A
#
# COMPACT_ATOMS: atom_id res chain seq x y z
N MET A 1 23.06 22.84 9.98
CA MET A 1 23.19 21.68 9.07
C MET A 1 22.99 20.34 9.79
N GLU A 2 23.65 20.08 10.93
CA GLU A 2 23.49 18.81 11.70
C GLU A 2 22.03 18.47 12.06
N ASN A 3 21.23 19.48 12.41
CA ASN A 3 19.81 19.30 12.74
C ASN A 3 18.99 18.72 11.56
N ILE A 4 19.28 19.13 10.32
CA ILE A 4 18.58 18.63 9.12
C ILE A 4 18.97 17.18 8.84
N ASN A 5 20.25 16.84 8.94
CA ASN A 5 20.71 15.45 8.75
C ASN A 5 20.12 14.51 9.81
N SER A 6 20.03 14.96 11.07
CA SER A 6 19.35 14.22 12.13
C SER A 6 17.87 14.02 11.81
N TYR A 7 17.18 15.08 11.38
CA TYR A 7 15.77 15.03 11.01
C TYR A 7 15.48 14.05 9.86
N ILE A 8 16.28 14.10 8.79
CA ILE A 8 16.16 13.17 7.67
C ILE A 8 16.40 11.72 8.13
N LYS A 9 17.47 11.48 8.90
CA LYS A 9 17.76 10.14 9.46
C LYS A 9 16.63 9.64 10.37
N GLY A 10 15.99 10.54 11.13
CA GLY A 10 14.82 10.25 11.96
C GLY A 10 13.68 9.67 11.12
N HIS A 11 13.27 10.34 10.04
CA HIS A 11 12.21 9.86 9.15
C HIS A 11 12.49 8.48 8.56
N PHE A 12 13.73 8.23 8.10
CA PHE A 12 14.10 6.91 7.62
C PHE A 12 14.03 5.86 8.73
N LYS A 13 14.47 6.19 9.95
CA LYS A 13 14.40 5.28 11.10
C LYS A 13 12.95 4.96 11.47
N ASP A 14 12.05 5.95 11.48
CA ASP A 14 10.63 5.75 11.80
C ASP A 14 9.94 4.85 10.74
N SER A 15 10.29 5.03 9.47
CA SER A 15 9.81 4.18 8.38
C SER A 15 10.31 2.73 8.49
N ILE A 16 11.56 2.53 8.90
CA ILE A 16 12.14 1.20 9.18
C ILE A 16 11.42 0.55 10.35
N LEU A 17 11.29 1.26 11.48
CA LEU A 17 10.62 0.75 12.68
C LEU A 17 9.18 0.32 12.39
N THR A 18 8.43 1.12 11.62
CA THR A 18 7.08 0.76 11.20
C THR A 18 7.06 -0.54 10.39
N LYS A 19 8.00 -0.73 9.46
CA LYS A 19 8.11 -1.97 8.67
C LYS A 19 8.53 -3.17 9.52
N GLU A 20 9.43 -2.98 10.50
CA GLU A 20 9.81 -4.02 11.45
C GLU A 20 8.64 -4.45 12.35
N GLN A 21 7.77 -3.52 12.72
CA GLN A 21 6.54 -3.82 13.46
C GLN A 21 5.56 -4.61 12.60
N ILE A 22 5.35 -4.20 11.34
CA ILE A 22 4.52 -4.95 10.38
C ILE A 22 5.03 -6.39 10.24
N LEU A 23 6.36 -6.59 10.09
CA LEU A 23 6.97 -7.92 9.97
C LEU A 23 6.71 -8.85 11.16
N LYS A 24 6.41 -8.30 12.34
CA LYS A 24 6.16 -9.06 13.57
C LYS A 24 4.66 -9.24 13.86
N ASP A 25 3.78 -8.66 13.05
CA ASP A 25 2.34 -8.66 13.27
C ASP A 25 1.64 -9.67 12.34
N GLU A 26 1.54 -10.92 12.80
CA GLU A 26 0.86 -12.00 12.09
C GLU A 26 -0.62 -11.69 11.78
N ASN A 27 -1.30 -10.90 12.62
CA ASN A 27 -2.70 -10.54 12.38
C ASN A 27 -2.80 -9.59 11.18
N LEU A 28 -1.84 -8.66 11.04
CA LEU A 28 -1.79 -7.77 9.89
C LEU A 28 -1.51 -8.54 8.59
N PHE A 29 -0.65 -9.55 8.62
CA PHE A 29 -0.44 -10.43 7.46
C PHE A 29 -1.70 -11.19 7.06
N GLU A 30 -2.43 -11.75 8.03
CA GLU A 30 -3.69 -12.44 7.74
C GLU A 30 -4.75 -11.46 7.19
N LEU A 31 -4.79 -10.22 7.68
CA LEU A 31 -5.67 -9.18 7.14
C LEU A 31 -5.33 -8.81 5.69
N ILE A 32 -4.03 -8.61 5.38
CA ILE A 32 -3.56 -8.34 4.01
C ILE A 32 -3.95 -9.47 3.06
N LYS A 33 -3.74 -10.72 3.49
CA LYS A 33 -4.12 -11.92 2.74
C LYS A 33 -5.63 -11.94 2.48
N ASN A 34 -6.44 -11.72 3.51
CA ASN A 34 -7.90 -11.77 3.38
C ASN A 34 -8.44 -10.64 2.48
N ALA A 35 -7.92 -9.42 2.60
CA ALA A 35 -8.27 -8.31 1.71
C ALA A 35 -7.94 -8.65 0.24
N SER A 36 -6.77 -9.24 0.00
CA SER A 36 -6.36 -9.67 -1.34
C SER A 36 -7.29 -10.76 -1.92
N LEU A 37 -7.68 -11.74 -1.09
CA LEU A 37 -8.58 -12.82 -1.50
C LEU A 37 -9.99 -12.31 -1.84
N GLU A 38 -10.53 -11.34 -1.08
CA GLU A 38 -11.84 -10.74 -1.40
C GLU A 38 -11.80 -9.93 -2.70
N ILE A 39 -10.71 -9.20 -2.97
CA ILE A 39 -10.51 -8.50 -4.25
C ILE A 39 -10.47 -9.52 -5.41
N ILE A 40 -9.70 -10.61 -5.28
CA ILE A 40 -9.64 -11.67 -6.30
C ILE A 40 -11.02 -12.27 -6.56
N LYS A 41 -11.77 -12.56 -5.49
CA LYS A 41 -13.13 -13.11 -5.57
C LYS A 41 -14.09 -12.14 -6.26
N ALA A 42 -14.00 -10.84 -5.97
CA ALA A 42 -14.79 -9.82 -6.64
C ALA A 42 -14.57 -9.86 -8.17
N TYR A 43 -13.32 -9.84 -8.62
CA TYR A 43 -12.99 -9.91 -10.04
C TYR A 43 -13.42 -11.23 -10.70
N LYS A 44 -13.22 -12.38 -10.05
CA LYS A 44 -13.68 -13.68 -10.56
C LYS A 44 -15.19 -13.76 -10.76
N ASN A 45 -15.95 -13.02 -9.96
CA ASN A 45 -17.40 -12.94 -10.03
C ASN A 45 -17.89 -11.82 -10.97
N GLY A 46 -17.02 -11.22 -11.78
CA GLY A 46 -17.36 -10.14 -12.70
C GLY A 46 -17.64 -8.78 -12.03
N ASN A 47 -17.26 -8.62 -10.75
CA ASN A 47 -17.36 -7.35 -10.04
C ASN A 47 -16.09 -6.50 -10.24
N LYS A 48 -16.03 -5.37 -9.53
CA LYS A 48 -14.92 -4.41 -9.55
C LYS A 48 -14.56 -3.96 -8.14
N THR A 49 -13.33 -3.49 -7.97
CA THR A 49 -12.86 -2.83 -6.74
C THR A 49 -12.97 -1.32 -6.89
N LEU A 50 -13.51 -0.64 -5.89
CA LEU A 50 -13.52 0.83 -5.79
C LEU A 50 -12.58 1.24 -4.66
N ILE A 51 -11.71 2.21 -4.92
CA ILE A 51 -10.69 2.70 -3.97
C ILE A 51 -10.90 4.19 -3.77
N ALA A 52 -10.89 4.65 -2.51
CA ALA A 52 -11.12 6.05 -2.16
C ALA A 52 -10.17 6.48 -1.02
N GLY A 53 -9.80 7.75 -1.03
CA GLY A 53 -8.94 8.37 -0.03
C GLY A 53 -8.92 9.88 -0.18
N ASN A 54 -8.34 10.58 0.81
CA ASN A 54 -8.21 12.04 0.84
C ASN A 54 -6.74 12.45 0.85
N GLY A 55 -6.38 13.56 0.20
CA GLY A 55 -5.00 14.06 0.18
C GLY A 55 -4.02 13.03 -0.40
N GLY A 56 -2.96 12.71 0.35
CA GLY A 56 -1.98 11.68 -0.05
C GLY A 56 -2.62 10.31 -0.33
N SER A 57 -3.62 9.91 0.46
CA SER A 57 -4.32 8.63 0.24
C SER A 57 -5.20 8.63 -1.02
N ALA A 58 -5.58 9.81 -1.54
CA ALA A 58 -6.22 9.88 -2.86
C ALA A 58 -5.20 9.55 -3.98
N ALA A 59 -3.93 9.96 -3.80
CA ALA A 59 -2.86 9.61 -4.72
C ALA A 59 -2.58 8.09 -4.70
N ASP A 60 -2.59 7.44 -3.53
CA ASP A 60 -2.48 5.98 -3.44
C ASP A 60 -3.69 5.27 -4.06
N ALA A 61 -4.90 5.79 -3.86
CA ALA A 61 -6.12 5.22 -4.42
C ALA A 61 -6.06 5.16 -5.96
N GLN A 62 -5.66 6.27 -6.61
CA GLN A 62 -5.48 6.29 -8.06
C GLN A 62 -4.25 5.49 -8.52
N HIS A 63 -3.19 5.40 -7.70
CA HIS A 63 -2.01 4.58 -8.02
C HIS A 63 -2.41 3.11 -8.13
N ILE A 64 -3.03 2.55 -7.08
CA ILE A 64 -3.46 1.14 -7.07
C ILE A 64 -4.49 0.88 -8.17
N ALA A 65 -5.46 1.80 -8.36
CA ALA A 65 -6.42 1.67 -9.45
C ALA A 65 -5.72 1.65 -10.82
N GLY A 66 -4.70 2.50 -11.00
CA GLY A 66 -3.84 2.54 -12.18
C GLY A 66 -3.12 1.22 -12.42
N GLU A 67 -2.52 0.62 -11.39
CA GLU A 67 -1.86 -0.71 -11.49
C GLU A 67 -2.84 -1.83 -11.85
N PHE A 68 -4.10 -1.75 -11.42
CA PHE A 68 -5.12 -2.76 -11.75
C PHE A 68 -5.63 -2.67 -13.19
N VAL A 69 -5.77 -1.46 -13.72
CA VAL A 69 -6.32 -1.23 -15.07
C VAL A 69 -5.25 -1.14 -16.14
N SER A 70 -4.04 -0.70 -15.78
CA SER A 70 -2.91 -0.59 -16.68
C SER A 70 -2.20 -1.94 -16.76
N ARG A 71 -2.40 -2.67 -17.85
CA ARG A 71 -1.37 -3.60 -18.30
C ARG A 71 -0.23 -2.75 -18.85
N PHE A 72 1.00 -2.94 -18.35
CA PHE A 72 2.18 -2.59 -19.12
C PHE A 72 2.09 -3.39 -20.43
N TYR A 73 1.51 -2.79 -21.46
CA TYR A 73 1.72 -3.21 -22.84
C TYR A 73 3.17 -2.86 -23.13
N PHE A 74 4.07 -3.82 -22.92
CA PHE A 74 5.28 -3.86 -23.71
C PHE A 74 4.81 -4.25 -25.13
N ASP A 75 4.53 -3.24 -25.94
CA ASP A 75 4.73 -3.39 -27.39
C ASP A 75 6.24 -3.37 -27.68
#